data_AF-A0A973A2D4-F1
#
_entry.id   AF-A0A973A2D4-F1
#
_cell.length_a   1.000
_cell.length_b   1.000
_cell.length_c   1.000
_cell.angle_alpha   90.00
_cell.angle_beta   90.00
_cell.angle_gamma   90.00
#
_symmetry.space_group_name_H-M   'P 1'
#
loop_
_entity.id
_entity.type
_entity.pdbx_description
1 polymer ?
#
loop_
_entity_poly.entity_id
_entity_poly.type
_entity_poly.pdbx_seq_one_letter_code
_entity_poly.pdbx_strand_id
1 'polypeptide(L)'
;MRICLFFLLIMIQWIPAQEPKEPMVSPIVAYWKTLSPQEKEVFLFSYMTQTFDTYNSMKNEMGHNEITQWYYENKAELVFGVFDQLEVSSMSEFVGWIDEFYSNEEFMGKPFDEALSFAFRFQQAAGETLWEKYENVKFGKIKPN
;
A
#
# COMPACT_ATOMS: atom_id res chain seq x y z
N MET A 1 -0.67 5.10 -53.80
CA MET A 1 -0.11 5.55 -52.50
C MET A 1 -0.94 6.64 -51.80
N ARG A 2 -1.43 7.69 -52.50
CA ARG A 2 -2.18 8.80 -51.86
C ARG A 2 -3.54 8.41 -51.24
N ILE A 3 -4.23 7.41 -51.80
CA ILE A 3 -5.56 6.96 -51.31
C ILE A 3 -5.44 6.14 -50.01
N CYS A 4 -4.41 5.29 -49.87
CA CYS A 4 -4.17 4.54 -48.62
C CYS A 4 -3.89 5.46 -47.42
N LEU A 5 -3.18 6.57 -47.64
CA LEU A 5 -2.92 7.59 -46.61
C LEU A 5 -4.21 8.23 -46.10
N PHE A 6 -5.19 8.43 -46.98
CA PHE A 6 -6.48 8.99 -46.62
C PHE A 6 -7.32 8.02 -45.77
N PHE A 7 -7.33 6.73 -46.13
CA PHE A 7 -7.98 5.71 -45.31
C PHE A 7 -7.32 5.53 -43.94
N LEU A 8 -5.99 5.65 -43.86
CA LEU A 8 -5.25 5.53 -42.60
C LEU A 8 -5.56 6.70 -41.64
N LEU A 9 -5.75 7.92 -42.17
CA LEU A 9 -6.14 9.10 -41.40
C LEU A 9 -7.57 9.01 -40.84
N ILE A 10 -8.51 8.41 -41.59
CA ILE A 10 -9.90 8.25 -41.15
C ILE A 10 -10.02 7.23 -40.01
N MET A 11 -9.20 6.16 -40.01
CA MET A 11 -9.21 5.13 -38.98
C MET A 11 -8.71 5.64 -37.62
N ILE A 12 -7.82 6.64 -37.60
CA ILE A 12 -7.30 7.23 -36.35
C ILE A 12 -8.38 8.06 -35.64
N GLN A 13 -9.36 8.59 -36.37
CA GLN A 13 -10.47 9.38 -35.80
C GLN A 13 -11.50 8.52 -35.05
N TRP A 14 -11.41 7.19 -35.15
CA TRP A 14 -12.33 6.23 -34.50
C TRP A 14 -11.75 5.61 -33.23
N ILE A 15 -10.58 6.06 -32.76
CA ILE A 15 -10.09 5.69 -31.43
C ILE A 15 -10.93 6.50 -30.43
N PRO A 16 -11.83 5.89 -29.64
CA PRO A 16 -12.49 6.62 -28.58
C PRO A 16 -11.41 7.18 -27.64
N ALA A 17 -11.42 8.49 -27.43
CA ALA A 17 -10.63 9.07 -26.36
C ALA A 17 -11.13 8.43 -25.06
N GLN A 18 -10.30 7.62 -24.41
CA GLN A 18 -10.57 7.19 -23.05
C GLN A 18 -10.56 8.46 -22.20
N GLU A 19 -11.74 8.88 -21.72
CA GLU A 19 -11.79 9.89 -20.67
C GLU A 19 -10.90 9.40 -19.53
N PRO A 20 -10.01 10.25 -18.99
CA PRO A 20 -9.21 9.86 -17.84
C PRO A 20 -10.19 9.46 -16.74
N LYS A 21 -10.20 8.17 -16.40
CA LYS A 21 -11.05 7.63 -15.37
C LYS A 21 -10.63 8.32 -14.09
N GLU A 22 -11.48 9.18 -13.54
CA GLU A 22 -11.12 9.89 -12.29
C GLU A 22 -10.68 8.84 -11.26
N PRO A 23 -9.53 9.04 -10.61
CA PRO A 23 -9.01 8.07 -9.67
C PRO A 23 -10.04 7.89 -8.55
N MET A 24 -10.62 6.68 -8.49
CA MET A 24 -11.60 6.35 -7.47
C MET A 24 -10.90 6.37 -6.11
N VAL A 25 -11.15 7.41 -5.31
CA VAL A 25 -10.57 7.52 -3.97
C VAL A 25 -11.27 6.53 -3.06
N SER A 26 -10.50 5.61 -2.46
CA SER A 26 -11.05 4.68 -1.49
C SER A 26 -11.53 5.43 -0.24
N PRO A 27 -12.67 5.07 0.39
CA PRO A 27 -13.18 5.76 1.58
C PRO A 27 -12.14 5.85 2.72
N ILE A 28 -11.29 4.83 2.87
CA ILE A 28 -10.23 4.82 3.87
C ILE A 28 -9.16 5.88 3.58
N VAL A 29 -8.85 6.12 2.30
CA VAL A 29 -7.90 7.14 1.85
C VAL A 29 -8.48 8.53 2.03
N ALA A 30 -9.76 8.69 1.69
CA ALA A 30 -10.47 9.93 1.93
C ALA A 30 -10.46 10.29 3.42
N TYR A 31 -10.76 9.33 4.31
CA TYR A 31 -10.70 9.52 5.76
C TYR A 31 -9.28 9.81 6.24
N TRP A 32 -8.29 9.00 5.82
CA TRP A 32 -6.88 9.16 6.19
C TRP A 32 -6.35 10.57 5.89
N LYS A 33 -6.73 11.15 4.74
CA LYS A 33 -6.34 12.50 4.33
C LYS A 33 -6.91 13.61 5.24
N THR A 34 -7.94 13.33 6.04
CA THR A 34 -8.50 14.30 7.00
C THR A 34 -7.83 14.29 8.37
N LEU A 35 -7.04 13.25 8.67
CA LEU A 35 -6.45 13.04 9.98
C LEU A 35 -5.20 13.91 10.20
N SER A 36 -5.05 14.43 11.41
CA SER A 36 -3.79 14.97 11.89
C SER A 36 -2.73 13.86 12.05
N PRO A 37 -1.43 14.18 12.13
CA PRO A 37 -0.38 13.18 12.30
C PRO A 37 -0.62 12.25 13.50
N GLN A 38 -1.05 12.79 14.64
CA GLN A 38 -1.33 12.00 15.84
C GLN A 38 -2.55 11.10 15.65
N GLU A 39 -3.60 11.57 14.98
CA GLU A 39 -4.77 10.75 14.67
C GLU A 39 -4.43 9.61 13.70
N LYS A 40 -3.49 9.83 12.77
CA LYS A 40 -2.99 8.77 11.88
C LYS A 40 -2.24 7.68 12.64
N GLU A 41 -1.43 8.04 13.63
CA GLU A 41 -0.76 7.06 14.50
C GLU A 41 -1.78 6.23 15.29
N VAL A 42 -2.83 6.87 15.84
CA VAL A 42 -3.93 6.18 16.52
C VAL A 42 -4.68 5.26 15.57
N PHE A 43 -4.99 5.73 14.35
CA PHE A 43 -5.63 4.92 13.31
C PHE A 43 -4.79 3.70 12.96
N LEU A 44 -3.50 3.89 12.70
CA LEU A 44 -2.58 2.83 12.32
C LEU A 44 -2.45 1.78 13.43
N PHE A 45 -2.27 2.20 14.68
CA PHE A 45 -2.25 1.30 15.83
C PHE A 45 -3.56 0.51 15.98
N SER A 46 -4.71 1.18 15.79
CA SER A 46 -6.02 0.55 15.87
C SER A 46 -6.23 -0.50 14.77
N TYR A 47 -5.84 -0.18 13.54
CA TYR A 47 -5.90 -1.10 12.40
C TYR A 47 -5.06 -2.37 12.64
N MET A 48 -3.84 -2.19 13.13
CA MET A 48 -2.94 -3.31 13.44
C MET A 48 -3.47 -4.17 14.59
N THR A 49 -3.92 -3.54 15.68
CA THR A 49 -4.50 -4.25 16.83
C THR A 49 -5.74 -5.04 16.43
N GLN A 50 -6.65 -4.44 15.65
CA GLN A 50 -7.83 -5.14 15.15
C GLN A 50 -7.45 -6.36 14.29
N THR A 51 -6.44 -6.23 13.44
CA THR A 51 -5.98 -7.34 12.58
C THR A 51 -5.39 -8.47 13.42
N PHE A 52 -4.56 -8.13 14.41
CA PHE A 52 -3.96 -9.07 15.36
C PHE A 52 -5.03 -9.81 16.18
N ASP A 53 -5.98 -9.08 16.74
CA ASP A 53 -7.05 -9.64 17.57
C ASP A 53 -7.95 -10.56 16.76
N THR A 54 -8.28 -10.17 15.53
CA THR A 54 -9.08 -11.00 14.60
C THR A 54 -8.37 -12.32 14.32
N TYR A 55 -7.07 -12.30 13.99
CA TYR A 55 -6.31 -13.54 13.78
C TYR A 55 -6.30 -14.43 15.03
N ASN A 56 -6.08 -13.84 16.21
CA ASN A 56 -6.06 -14.62 17.45
C ASN A 56 -7.43 -15.20 17.80
N SER A 57 -8.52 -14.46 17.59
CA SER A 57 -9.89 -14.98 17.74
C SER A 57 -10.15 -16.12 16.77
N MET A 58 -9.83 -15.96 15.48
CA MET A 58 -9.98 -17.02 14.47
C MET A 58 -9.18 -18.28 14.83
N LYS A 59 -7.93 -18.12 15.26
CA LYS A 59 -7.08 -19.23 15.72
C LYS A 59 -7.68 -19.94 16.93
N ASN A 60 -8.22 -19.20 17.90
CA ASN A 60 -8.80 -19.77 19.11
C ASN A 60 -10.12 -20.49 18.85
N GLU A 61 -10.94 -19.97 17.93
CA GLU A 61 -12.28 -20.51 17.63
C GLU A 61 -12.24 -21.66 16.61
N MET A 62 -11.38 -21.56 15.60
CA MET A 62 -11.37 -22.45 14.43
C MET A 62 -10.09 -23.27 14.30
N GLY A 63 -9.06 -22.99 15.11
CA GLY A 63 -7.74 -23.60 14.98
C GLY A 63 -7.00 -23.15 13.72
N HIS A 64 -5.98 -23.92 13.33
CA HIS A 64 -5.16 -23.68 12.15
C HIS A 64 -5.77 -24.32 10.90
N ASN A 65 -6.96 -23.87 10.51
CA ASN A 65 -7.61 -24.30 9.27
C ASN A 65 -7.22 -23.38 8.09
N GLU A 66 -7.68 -23.71 6.88
CA GLU A 66 -7.38 -22.96 5.65
C GLU A 66 -7.77 -21.48 5.73
N ILE A 67 -8.87 -21.14 6.41
CA ILE A 67 -9.35 -19.75 6.52
C ILE A 67 -8.46 -18.96 7.48
N THR A 68 -8.13 -19.53 8.64
CA THR A 68 -7.20 -18.92 9.60
C THR A 68 -5.82 -18.74 8.98
N GLN A 69 -5.34 -19.73 8.21
CA GLN A 69 -4.07 -19.66 7.52
C GLN A 69 -4.08 -18.58 6.43
N TRP A 70 -5.13 -18.53 5.62
CA TRP A 70 -5.28 -17.48 4.60
C TRP A 70 -5.28 -16.09 5.24
N TYR A 71 -6.01 -15.90 6.35
CA TYR A 71 -6.02 -14.62 7.05
C TYR A 71 -4.64 -14.24 7.61
N TYR A 72 -3.90 -15.22 8.12
CA TYR A 72 -2.52 -15.00 8.55
C TYR A 72 -1.65 -14.49 7.40
N GLU A 73 -1.57 -15.26 6.30
CA GLU A 73 -0.69 -14.98 5.17
C GLU A 73 -1.05 -13.68 4.43
N ASN A 74 -2.33 -13.32 4.40
CA ASN A 74 -2.79 -12.17 3.61
C ASN A 74 -3.03 -10.90 4.43
N LYS A 75 -3.07 -10.99 5.76
CA LYS A 75 -3.36 -9.84 6.65
C LYS A 75 -2.45 -9.79 7.87
N ALA A 76 -2.45 -10.83 8.69
CA ALA A 76 -1.83 -10.76 10.01
C ALA A 76 -0.30 -10.76 9.96
N GLU A 77 0.32 -11.49 9.03
CA GLU A 77 1.78 -11.57 8.88
C GLU A 77 2.43 -10.19 8.72
N LEU A 78 1.86 -9.35 7.85
CA LEU A 78 2.32 -7.96 7.67
C LEU A 78 2.25 -7.19 8.99
N VAL A 79 1.14 -7.30 9.72
CA VAL A 79 0.93 -6.59 10.98
C VAL A 79 1.91 -7.05 12.06
N PHE A 80 2.18 -8.35 12.16
CA PHE A 80 3.20 -8.88 13.05
C PHE A 80 4.58 -8.30 12.73
N GLY A 81 4.96 -8.30 11.44
CA GLY A 81 6.23 -7.72 11.02
C GLY A 81 6.34 -6.22 11.34
N VAL A 82 5.26 -5.46 11.21
CA VAL A 82 5.25 -4.04 11.59
C VAL A 82 5.40 -3.87 13.11
N PHE A 83 4.74 -4.68 13.93
CA PHE A 83 4.92 -4.63 15.38
C PHE A 83 6.37 -4.89 15.79
N ASP A 84 7.03 -5.89 15.18
CA ASP A 84 8.45 -6.17 15.43
C ASP A 84 9.34 -4.97 15.01
N GLN A 85 9.04 -4.34 13.87
CA GLN A 85 9.80 -3.19 13.37
C GLN A 85 9.62 -1.93 14.24
N LEU A 86 8.51 -1.79 14.95
CA LEU A 86 8.28 -0.67 15.88
C LEU A 86 9.19 -0.72 17.12
N GLU A 87 9.90 -1.82 17.37
CA GLU A 87 10.96 -1.86 18.40
C GLU A 87 12.16 -0.97 18.04
N VAL A 88 12.36 -0.70 16.75
CA VAL A 88 13.53 0.02 16.21
C VAL A 88 13.18 1.23 15.34
N SER A 89 11.89 1.48 15.11
CA SER A 89 11.37 2.60 14.31
C SER A 89 10.12 3.20 14.96
N SER A 90 9.75 4.42 14.59
CA SER A 90 8.56 5.07 15.16
C SER A 90 7.32 4.88 14.30
N MET A 91 6.15 4.89 14.95
CA MET A 91 4.85 4.91 14.27
C MET A 91 4.74 6.08 13.28
N SER A 92 5.31 7.24 13.65
CA SER A 92 5.34 8.43 12.81
C SER A 92 6.05 8.22 11.47
N GLU A 93 7.09 7.38 11.42
CA GLU A 93 7.76 7.09 10.15
C GLU A 93 6.90 6.20 9.24
N PHE A 94 6.18 5.22 9.80
CA PHE A 94 5.19 4.44 9.04
C PHE A 94 4.08 5.34 8.48
N VAL A 95 3.55 6.25 9.30
CA VAL A 95 2.58 7.26 8.85
C VAL A 95 3.13 8.08 7.69
N GLY A 96 4.39 8.52 7.77
CA GLY A 96 5.05 9.26 6.68
C GLY A 96 5.12 8.48 5.37
N TRP A 97 5.46 7.19 5.41
CA TRP A 97 5.48 6.35 4.22
C TRP A 97 4.10 6.06 3.64
N ILE A 98 3.08 5.93 4.49
CA ILE A 98 1.69 5.77 4.06
C ILE A 98 1.19 7.07 3.40
N ASP A 99 1.56 8.23 3.94
CA ASP A 99 1.28 9.53 3.31
C ASP A 99 1.96 9.66 1.94
N GLU A 100 3.23 9.25 1.83
CA GLU A 100 3.95 9.23 0.56
C GLU A 100 3.25 8.33 -0.46
N PHE A 101 2.81 7.14 -0.05
CA PHE A 101 2.05 6.23 -0.91
C PHE A 101 0.76 6.87 -1.44
N TYR A 102 -0.05 7.50 -0.58
CA TYR A 102 -1.32 8.12 -0.99
C TYR A 102 -1.19 9.54 -1.56
N SER A 103 0.02 10.09 -1.62
CA SER A 103 0.32 11.31 -2.37
C SER A 103 0.27 11.08 -3.88
N ASN A 104 0.50 9.85 -4.34
CA ASN A 104 0.39 9.46 -5.74
C ASN A 104 -1.08 9.21 -6.12
N GLU A 105 -1.57 9.92 -7.13
CA GLU A 105 -2.94 9.81 -7.61
C GLU A 105 -3.31 8.40 -8.08
N GLU A 106 -2.34 7.65 -8.64
CA GLU A 106 -2.51 6.26 -9.07
C GLU A 106 -2.79 5.30 -7.90
N PHE A 107 -2.40 5.68 -6.69
CA PHE A 107 -2.51 4.85 -5.49
C PHE A 107 -3.70 5.22 -4.60
N MET A 108 -4.46 6.27 -4.92
CA MET A 108 -5.60 6.71 -4.09
C MET A 108 -6.75 5.70 -4.00
N GLY A 109 -6.86 4.80 -4.97
CA GLY A 109 -7.85 3.71 -4.97
C GLY A 109 -7.36 2.42 -4.34
N LYS A 110 -6.11 2.36 -3.89
CA LYS A 110 -5.51 1.15 -3.31
C LYS A 110 -5.99 0.92 -1.87
N PRO A 111 -6.08 -0.35 -1.45
CA PRO A 111 -6.48 -0.67 -0.09
C PRO A 111 -5.35 -0.38 0.91
N PHE A 112 -5.71 -0.23 2.18
CA PHE A 112 -4.79 0.23 3.22
C PHE A 112 -3.67 -0.76 3.54
N ASP A 113 -3.90 -2.05 3.37
CA ASP A 113 -2.87 -3.09 3.50
C ASP A 113 -1.76 -2.96 2.43
N GLU A 114 -2.08 -2.50 1.21
CA GLU A 114 -1.04 -2.21 0.20
C GLU A 114 -0.16 -1.03 0.65
N ALA A 115 -0.75 0.03 1.21
CA ALA A 115 0.00 1.17 1.72
C ALA A 115 0.86 0.80 2.95
N LEU A 116 0.32 -0.03 3.85
CA LEU A 116 1.08 -0.55 4.99
C LEU A 116 2.23 -1.46 4.56
N SER A 117 2.00 -2.31 3.54
CA SER A 117 3.04 -3.16 2.96
C SER A 117 4.15 -2.33 2.33
N PHE A 118 3.80 -1.26 1.63
CA PHE A 118 4.76 -0.27 1.12
C PHE A 118 5.58 0.32 2.27
N ALA A 119 4.94 0.86 3.30
CA ALA A 119 5.62 1.45 4.46
C ALA A 119 6.57 0.47 5.15
N PHE A 120 6.13 -0.79 5.35
CA PHE A 120 6.93 -1.84 5.95
C PHE A 120 8.19 -2.18 5.14
N ARG A 121 8.06 -2.31 3.81
CA ARG A 121 9.20 -2.56 2.92
C ARG A 121 10.21 -1.41 2.92
N PHE A 122 9.72 -0.18 2.95
CA PHE A 122 10.56 1.01 3.01
C PHE A 122 11.27 1.15 4.36
N GLN A 123 10.66 0.69 5.45
CA GLN A 123 11.32 0.62 6.74
C GLN A 123 12.45 -0.42 6.78
N GLN A 124 12.24 -1.58 6.16
CA GLN A 124 13.26 -2.62 6.06
C GLN A 124 14.38 -2.31 5.06
N ALA A 125 14.17 -1.38 4.12
CA ALA A 125 15.19 -1.03 3.14
C ALA A 125 16.43 -0.45 3.82
N ALA A 126 17.61 -0.99 3.50
CA ALA A 126 18.89 -0.48 3.95
C ALA A 126 19.10 0.97 3.44
N GLY A 127 19.84 1.78 4.20
CA GLY A 127 20.13 3.18 3.85
C GLY A 127 20.04 4.08 5.08
N GLU A 128 20.97 5.03 5.21
CA GLU A 128 21.00 5.99 6.31
C GLU A 128 20.06 7.18 6.05
N THR A 129 19.69 7.40 4.78
CA THR A 129 18.83 8.52 4.36
C THR A 129 17.56 8.08 3.62
N LEU A 130 16.51 8.91 3.68
CA LEU A 130 15.21 8.70 2.98
C LEU A 130 15.38 8.42 1.48
N TRP A 131 16.33 9.12 0.82
CA TRP A 131 16.60 8.97 -0.60
C TRP A 131 17.28 7.62 -0.94
N GLU A 132 18.23 7.18 -0.11
CA GLU A 132 18.88 5.87 -0.28
C GLU A 132 17.88 4.73 -0.11
N LYS A 133 16.98 4.82 0.88
CA LYS A 133 15.90 3.86 1.07
C LYS A 133 14.97 3.82 -0.16
N TYR A 134 14.61 4.99 -0.70
CA TYR A 134 13.80 5.10 -1.91
C TYR A 134 14.45 4.46 -3.14
N GLU A 135 15.74 4.73 -3.39
CA GLU A 135 16.50 4.07 -4.46
C GLU A 135 16.56 2.55 -4.27
N ASN A 136 16.79 2.07 -3.04
CA ASN A 136 16.90 0.65 -2.76
C ASN A 136 15.60 -0.12 -2.99
N VAL A 137 14.44 0.48 -2.68
CA VAL A 137 13.14 -0.12 -2.98
C VAL A 137 12.81 -0.05 -4.48
N LYS A 138 13.08 1.09 -5.14
CA LYS A 138 12.78 1.28 -6.57
C LYS A 138 13.63 0.43 -7.49
N PHE A 139 14.89 0.19 -7.15
CA PHE A 139 15.84 -0.54 -7.99
C PHE A 139 16.14 -1.97 -7.50
N GLY A 140 15.37 -2.48 -6.53
CA GLY A 140 15.39 -3.89 -6.14
C GLY A 140 16.75 -4.38 -5.62
N LYS A 141 17.54 -3.52 -4.96
CA LYS A 141 18.85 -3.91 -4.38
C LYS A 141 18.73 -4.56 -3.00
N ILE A 142 17.57 -5.13 -2.68
CA ILE A 142 17.40 -5.88 -1.43
C ILE A 142 18.05 -7.25 -1.64
N LYS A 143 19.31 -7.40 -1.23
CA LYS A 143 19.88 -8.72 -0.99
C LYS A 143 19.33 -9.23 0.34
N PRO A 144 18.72 -10.42 0.40
CA PRO A 144 18.43 -11.06 1.66
C PRO A 144 19.76 -11.43 2.31
N ASN A 145 19.91 -11.12 3.60
CA ASN A 145 20.88 -11.82 4.44
C ASN A 145 20.27 -13.15 4.85
#